data_AF-E4Y3N0-F1
#
_entry.id   AF-E4Y3N0-F1
#
_cell.length_a   1.000
_cell.length_b   1.000
_cell.length_c   1.000
_cell.angle_alpha   90.00
_cell.angle_beta   90.00
_cell.angle_gamma   90.00
#
_symmetry.space_group_name_H-M   'P 1'
#
loop_
_entity.id
_entity.type
_entity.pdbx_description
1 polymer ?
#
loop_
_entity_poly.entity_id
_entity_poly.type
_entity_poly.pdbx_seq_one_letter_code
_entity_poly.pdbx_strand_id
1 'polypeptide(L)'
;VFADSDEKVNPFWAGFGNRPTDVKSYRNVGITDRRIYIVNPLGHLKEQKTSISGYSTCYKDLGDNCDHFFPIKNRAEPEQTVSSYKYWKTDLPQVDFSMLT
;
A
#
# COMPACT_ATOMS: atom_id res chain seq x y z
N VAL A 1 18.88 -8.20 -13.07
CA VAL A 1 17.98 -7.03 -12.92
C VAL A 1 17.61 -6.94 -11.46
N PHE A 2 17.81 -5.75 -10.90
CA PHE A 2 17.97 -5.44 -9.48
C PHE A 2 16.95 -6.14 -8.58
N ALA A 3 17.45 -7.01 -7.71
CA ALA A 3 16.72 -7.39 -6.51
C ALA A 3 16.80 -6.19 -5.58
N ASP A 4 15.69 -5.44 -5.47
CA ASP A 4 15.59 -4.39 -4.48
C ASP A 4 15.57 -5.05 -3.10
N SER A 5 16.67 -4.80 -2.41
CA SER A 5 16.96 -5.02 -1.00
C SER A 5 15.75 -4.70 -0.12
N ASP A 6 15.31 -5.68 0.67
CA ASP A 6 14.45 -5.51 1.85
C ASP A 6 13.09 -4.84 1.57
N GLU A 7 12.25 -5.44 0.72
CA GLU A 7 10.84 -5.02 0.59
C GLU A 7 10.10 -5.36 1.90
N LYS A 8 10.24 -4.47 2.89
CA LYS A 8 9.40 -4.44 4.09
C LYS A 8 7.96 -4.41 3.60
N VAL A 9 7.25 -5.51 3.79
CA VAL A 9 5.87 -5.69 3.32
C VAL A 9 5.04 -4.51 3.82
N ASN A 10 4.65 -3.62 2.90
CA ASN A 10 3.80 -2.49 3.24
C ASN A 10 2.39 -3.05 3.55
N PRO A 11 1.87 -2.91 4.79
CA PRO A 11 0.52 -3.36 5.11
C PRO A 11 -0.56 -2.60 4.32
N PHE A 12 -0.23 -1.41 3.83
CA PHE A 12 -1.15 -0.58 3.07
C PHE A 12 -1.00 -0.88 1.56
N TRP A 13 -1.99 -1.60 1.01
CA TRP A 13 -1.98 -1.99 -0.40
C TRP A 13 -2.44 -0.87 -1.34
N ALA A 14 -3.55 -0.20 -1.00
CA ALA A 14 -4.21 0.82 -1.81
C ALA A 14 -4.91 1.86 -0.92
N GLY A 15 -5.19 3.05 -1.46
CA GLY A 15 -5.87 4.14 -0.75
C GLY A 15 -7.04 4.71 -1.56
N PHE A 16 -8.19 4.87 -0.91
CA PHE A 16 -9.41 5.46 -1.48
C PHE A 16 -9.79 6.71 -0.70
N GLY A 17 -9.67 7.87 -1.33
CA GLY A 17 -9.98 9.17 -0.74
C GLY A 17 -11.00 9.96 -1.55
N ASN A 18 -11.39 11.11 -1.04
CA ASN A 18 -12.27 12.06 -1.73
C ASN A 18 -11.64 13.45 -1.88
N ARG A 19 -10.47 13.68 -1.30
CA ARG A 19 -9.74 14.94 -1.33
C ARG A 19 -8.31 14.75 -1.86
N PRO A 20 -7.74 15.75 -2.55
CA PRO A 20 -6.32 15.70 -2.95
C PRO A 20 -5.34 15.55 -1.80
N THR A 21 -5.75 15.93 -0.57
CA THR A 21 -4.96 15.73 0.64
C THR A 21 -4.74 14.25 0.95
N ASP A 22 -5.70 13.39 0.62
CA ASP A 22 -5.62 11.96 0.91
C ASP A 22 -4.47 11.32 0.12
N VAL A 23 -4.18 11.83 -1.08
CA VAL A 23 -3.04 11.37 -1.89
C VAL A 23 -1.72 11.60 -1.19
N LYS A 24 -1.56 12.74 -0.50
CA LYS A 24 -0.35 13.00 0.28
C LYS A 24 -0.23 12.01 1.44
N SER A 25 -1.32 11.75 2.15
CA SER A 25 -1.35 10.78 3.25
C SER A 25 -0.94 9.38 2.78
N TYR A 26 -1.48 8.93 1.63
CA TYR A 26 -1.18 7.60 1.10
C TYR A 26 0.25 7.46 0.55
N ARG A 27 0.79 8.52 -0.06
CA ARG A 27 2.22 8.55 -0.46
C ARG A 27 3.14 8.46 0.74
N ASN A 28 2.81 9.13 1.84
CA ASN A 28 3.63 9.12 3.06
C ASN A 28 3.72 7.73 3.71
N VAL A 29 2.68 6.91 3.57
CA VAL A 29 2.69 5.51 4.05
C VAL A 29 3.21 4.53 2.99
N GLY A 30 3.77 5.04 1.88
CA GLY A 30 4.43 4.21 0.86
C GLY A 30 3.49 3.52 -0.13
N ILE A 31 2.23 3.96 -0.28
CA ILE A 31 1.36 3.47 -1.35
C ILE A 31 1.79 4.12 -2.67
N THR A 32 2.01 3.32 -3.71
CA THR A 32 2.31 3.82 -5.07
C THR A 32 1.11 4.56 -5.67
N ASP A 33 1.35 5.63 -6.42
CA ASP A 33 0.31 6.45 -7.08
C ASP A 33 -0.73 5.65 -7.88
N ARG A 34 -0.31 4.53 -8.49
CA ARG A 34 -1.16 3.62 -9.26
C ARG A 34 -2.24 2.91 -8.44
N ARG A 35 -2.14 2.96 -7.11
CA ARG A 35 -3.07 2.35 -6.15
C ARG A 35 -3.73 3.39 -5.24
N ILE A 36 -3.64 4.67 -5.61
CA ILE A 36 -4.32 5.77 -4.93
C ILE A 36 -5.45 6.27 -5.81
N TYR A 37 -6.67 6.22 -5.27
CA TYR A 37 -7.88 6.60 -5.98
C TYR A 37 -8.57 7.75 -5.26
N ILE A 38 -8.80 8.86 -5.96
CA ILE A 38 -9.61 9.97 -5.47
C ILE A 38 -10.96 9.95 -6.14
N VAL A 39 -12.00 9.74 -5.35
CA VAL A 39 -13.35 9.49 -5.83
C VAL A 39 -14.14 10.79 -5.76
N ASN A 40 -14.80 11.13 -6.86
CA ASN A 40 -15.80 12.17 -6.85
C ASN A 40 -17.14 11.68 -6.23
N PRO A 41 -18.06 12.57 -5.84
CA PRO A 41 -19.38 12.17 -5.33
C PRO A 41 -20.23 11.35 -6.32
N LEU A 42 -19.90 11.37 -7.62
CA LEU A 42 -20.58 10.59 -8.67
C LEU A 42 -20.00 9.17 -8.81
N GLY A 43 -18.96 8.82 -8.06
CA GLY A 43 -18.30 7.50 -8.13
C GLY A 43 -17.28 7.34 -9.27
N HIS A 44 -16.93 8.41 -9.98
CA HIS A 44 -15.80 8.42 -10.91
C HIS A 44 -14.49 8.57 -10.14
N LEU A 45 -13.50 7.79 -10.54
CA LEU A 45 -12.16 7.82 -9.97
C LEU A 45 -11.35 8.83 -10.77
N LYS A 46 -10.89 9.90 -10.12
CA LYS A 46 -10.03 10.90 -10.76
C LYS A 46 -8.63 10.30 -10.85
N GLU A 47 -8.21 9.94 -12.07
CA GLU A 47 -6.86 9.47 -12.38
C GLU A 47 -5.83 10.53 -11.96
N GLN A 48 -5.22 10.38 -10.78
CA GLN A 48 -4.05 11.16 -10.43
C GLN A 48 -2.83 10.53 -11.11
N LYS A 49 -2.66 10.84 -12.40
CA LYS A 49 -1.47 10.55 -13.21
C LYS A 49 -1.02 9.07 -13.20
N THR A 50 -1.93 8.17 -13.54
CA THR A 50 -1.49 6.89 -14.08
C THR A 50 -1.26 7.10 -15.57
N SER A 51 -0.01 7.13 -16.05
CA SER A 51 0.31 7.10 -17.49
C SER A 51 -0.10 5.78 -18.19
N ILE A 52 -1.07 5.05 -17.62
CA ILE A 52 -1.67 3.84 -18.19
C ILE A 52 -3.13 4.16 -18.41
N SER A 53 -3.35 4.69 -19.60
CA SER A 53 -4.55 5.22 -20.20
C SER A 53 -5.67 4.18 -20.42
N GLY A 54 -6.07 3.37 -19.43
CA GLY A 54 -7.11 2.38 -19.77
C GLY A 54 -7.83 1.57 -18.73
N TYR A 55 -7.50 1.65 -17.44
CA TYR A 55 -8.19 0.80 -16.47
C TYR A 55 -8.56 1.55 -15.20
N SER A 56 -9.88 1.68 -15.03
CA SER A 56 -10.64 2.17 -13.87
C SER A 56 -11.02 3.66 -13.87
N THR A 57 -11.98 4.02 -14.73
CA THR A 57 -12.59 5.35 -14.76
C THR A 57 -13.68 5.53 -13.68
N CYS A 58 -14.27 4.44 -13.19
CA CYS A 58 -15.26 4.47 -12.12
C CYS A 58 -15.20 3.25 -11.20
N TYR A 59 -15.90 3.31 -10.06
CA TYR A 59 -15.98 2.20 -9.10
C TYR A 59 -16.55 0.90 -9.69
N LYS A 60 -17.39 0.98 -10.74
CA LYS A 60 -17.94 -0.20 -11.40
C LYS A 60 -16.84 -0.98 -12.12
N ASP A 61 -16.05 -0.29 -12.94
CA ASP A 61 -14.90 -0.88 -13.63
C ASP A 61 -13.90 -1.51 -12.65
N LEU A 62 -13.67 -0.86 -11.51
CA LEU A 62 -12.82 -1.37 -10.44
C LEU A 62 -13.37 -2.67 -9.85
N GLY A 63 -14.69 -2.71 -9.60
CA GLY A 63 -15.38 -3.88 -9.07
C GLY A 63 -15.32 -5.06 -10.03
N ASP A 64 -15.57 -4.82 -11.32
CA ASP A 64 -15.54 -5.85 -12.36
C ASP A 64 -14.13 -6.45 -12.55
N ASN A 65 -13.08 -5.68 -12.25
CA ASN A 65 -11.67 -6.08 -12.37
C ASN A 65 -10.98 -6.29 -11.02
N CYS A 66 -11.74 -6.46 -9.94
CA CYS A 66 -11.21 -6.51 -8.57
C CYS A 66 -10.08 -7.55 -8.42
N ASP A 67 -10.25 -8.73 -9.02
CA ASP A 67 -9.26 -9.81 -8.96
C ASP A 67 -7.90 -9.44 -9.58
N HIS A 68 -7.90 -8.54 -10.57
CA HIS A 68 -6.67 -8.04 -11.19
C HIS A 68 -5.97 -7.00 -10.31
N PHE A 69 -6.73 -6.11 -9.67
CA PHE A 69 -6.20 -5.05 -8.82
C PHE A 69 -5.82 -5.53 -7.40
N PHE A 70 -6.50 -6.57 -6.93
CA PHE A 70 -6.36 -7.16 -5.60
C PHE A 70 -6.14 -8.67 -5.71
N PRO A 71 -5.03 -9.10 -6.33
CA PRO A 71 -4.74 -10.51 -6.46
C PRO A 71 -4.57 -11.13 -5.07
N ILE A 72 -5.15 -12.32 -4.89
CA ILE A 72 -4.98 -13.10 -3.67
C ILE A 72 -3.50 -13.53 -3.61
N LYS A 73 -2.70 -12.83 -2.81
CA LYS A 73 -1.36 -13.31 -2.45
C LYS A 73 -1.56 -14.53 -1.55
N ASN A 74 -0.91 -15.63 -1.90
CA ASN A 74 -1.08 -16.96 -1.30
C ASN A 74 -1.42 -16.93 0.19
N ARG A 75 -2.44 -17.69 0.58
CA ARG A 75 -2.80 -18.09 1.96
C ARG A 75 -1.72 -18.99 2.60
N ALA A 76 -0.47 -18.81 2.22
CA ALA A 76 0.66 -19.58 2.73
C ALA A 76 1.10 -18.90 4.02
N GLU A 77 0.60 -19.48 5.11
CA GLU A 77 0.86 -19.19 6.52
C GLU A 77 0.21 -17.92 7.09
N PRO A 78 -0.38 -18.00 8.30
CA PRO A 78 -0.73 -16.82 9.07
C PRO A 78 0.57 -16.15 9.51
N GLU A 79 1.17 -15.41 8.59
CA GLU A 79 2.24 -14.48 8.90
C GLU A 79 1.68 -13.46 9.89
N GLN A 80 1.89 -13.74 11.18
CA GLN A 80 1.81 -12.78 12.27
C GLN A 80 2.89 -11.68 12.13
N THR A 81 3.37 -11.41 10.91
CA THR A 81 4.51 -10.55 10.60
C THR A 81 4.11 -9.09 10.58
N VAL A 82 2.86 -8.77 10.24
CA VAL A 82 2.36 -7.39 10.17
C VAL A 82 1.14 -7.20 11.09
N SER A 83 1.38 -7.23 12.40
CA SER A 83 0.37 -6.80 13.39
C SER A 83 0.55 -5.32 13.72
N SER A 84 -0.53 -4.62 14.12
CA SER A 84 -0.42 -3.23 14.59
C SER A 84 0.64 -3.07 15.68
N TYR A 85 0.73 -4.04 16.60
CA TYR A 85 1.75 -4.04 17.64
C TYR A 85 3.18 -4.15 17.09
N LYS A 86 3.41 -4.96 16.05
CA LYS A 86 4.75 -5.19 15.48
C LYS A 86 5.16 -4.09 14.49
N TYR A 87 4.21 -3.56 13.71
CA TYR A 87 4.47 -2.60 12.64
C TYR A 87 4.81 -1.19 13.16
N TRP A 88 4.13 -0.75 14.23
CA TRP A 88 4.35 0.58 14.81
C TRP A 88 5.47 0.64 15.85
N LYS A 89 6.05 -0.51 16.22
CA LYS A 89 7.16 -0.58 17.16
C LYS A 89 8.48 -0.30 16.47
N THR A 90 9.28 0.53 17.11
CA THR A 90 10.70 0.67 16.77
C THR A 90 11.42 -0.62 17.15
N ASP A 91 12.37 -1.05 16.31
CA ASP A 91 13.26 -2.15 16.67
C ASP A 91 13.97 -1.83 17.99
N LEU A 92 14.18 -2.86 18.81
CA LEU A 92 14.92 -2.69 20.05
C LEU A 92 16.32 -2.15 19.71
N PRO A 93 16.85 -1.19 20.50
CA PRO A 93 18.21 -0.71 20.29
C PRO A 93 19.16 -1.91 20.35
N GLN A 94 20.12 -1.94 19.43
CA GLN A 94 21.16 -2.97 19.42
C GLN A 94 21.95 -2.83 20.72
N VAL A 95 21.87 -3.83 21.58
CA VAL A 95 22.63 -3.85 22.83
C VAL A 95 24.05 -4.31 22.49
N ASP A 96 25.02 -3.44 22.73
CA ASP A 96 26.42 -3.80 22.61
C ASP A 96 26.87 -4.58 23.85
N PHE A 97 26.97 -5.90 23.71
CA PHE A 97 27.43 -6.78 24.78
C PHE A 97 28.94 -6.68 25.04
N SER A 98 29.71 -5.98 24.20
CA SER A 98 31.15 -5.80 24.41
C SER A 98 31.48 -4.87 25.59
N MET A 99 30.51 -4.11 26.10
CA MET A 99 30.66 -3.27 27.31
C MET A 99 30.47 -4.04 28.62
N LEU A 100 30.20 -5.35 28.57
CA LEU A 100 29.99 -6.21 29.75
C LEU A 100 31.23 -7.03 30.15
N THR A 101 32.38 -6.83 29.50
CA THR A 101 33.67 -7.48 29.81
C THR A 101 34.73 -6.41 30.03
#